data_AF-A0AAU4BVC2-F1
#
_entry.id   AF-A0AAU4BVC2-F1
#
_cell.length_a   1.000
_cell.length_b   1.000
_cell.length_c   1.000
_cell.angle_alpha   90.00
_cell.angle_beta   90.00
_cell.angle_gamma   90.00
#
_symmetry.space_group_name_H-M   'P 1'
#
loop_
_entity.id
_entity.type
_entity.pdbx_description
1 polymer ?
#
loop_
_entity_poly.entity_id
_entity_poly.type
_entity_poly.pdbx_seq_one_letter_code
_entity_poly.pdbx_strand_id
1 'polypeptide(L)'
;MTRVLGLPGSLRRRSYNRILLDSLPPLLPGGFDYHIFEGLADVPLYNEDLDGTPAPRGVAAIRDAVSAADALIIASPEYNFSIPGPLKNALDWLSRPHGAGALRGKVVLVAVATLSRGNGARGLSEINRVLAGMENLPLHQPELVLAPAPSLLARHADGTAELTDPNTRDVVRLSLEQLETMVRSEAAARVAGQLEAGSRVVNRAKFAPFIRESVSNGAPHEVIEERLRNAGIDSGTARDWISAAARPASGAHHERVGGGA
;
A
#
# COMPACT_ATOMS: atom_id res chain seq x y z
N MET A 1 13.79 5.72 3.24
CA MET A 1 13.56 6.34 1.92
C MET A 1 12.19 5.89 1.44
N THR A 2 11.43 6.80 0.85
CA THR A 2 10.11 6.53 0.26
C THR A 2 10.30 6.11 -1.18
N ARG A 3 9.93 4.87 -1.54
CA ARG A 3 10.04 4.37 -2.92
C ARG A 3 8.84 4.84 -3.73
N VAL A 4 9.10 5.55 -4.82
CA VAL A 4 8.05 6.11 -5.68
C VAL A 4 8.22 5.63 -7.11
N LEU A 5 7.15 5.07 -7.67
CA LEU A 5 7.13 4.60 -9.05
C LEU A 5 6.36 5.58 -9.95
N GLY A 6 7.04 6.14 -10.94
CA GLY A 6 6.42 6.84 -12.05
C GLY A 6 5.85 5.84 -13.07
N LEU A 7 4.56 5.96 -13.41
CA LEU A 7 3.90 5.14 -14.42
C LEU A 7 3.43 6.00 -15.61
N PRO A 8 4.08 5.90 -16.78
CA PRO A 8 3.70 6.67 -17.96
C PRO A 8 2.47 6.04 -18.65
N GLY A 9 1.37 6.77 -18.78
CA GLY A 9 0.15 6.32 -19.47
C GLY A 9 0.20 6.38 -21.01
N SER A 10 1.37 6.60 -21.62
CA SER A 10 1.52 6.67 -23.08
C SER A 10 2.77 5.93 -23.55
N LEU A 11 2.64 5.14 -24.61
CA LEU A 11 3.71 4.32 -25.18
C LEU A 11 4.64 5.09 -26.13
N ARG A 12 4.26 6.30 -26.57
CA ARG A 12 5.07 7.03 -27.56
C ARG A 12 6.34 7.60 -26.92
N ARG A 13 7.48 7.44 -27.59
CA ARG A 13 8.81 7.89 -27.12
C ARG A 13 8.86 9.37 -26.70
N ARG A 14 8.17 10.26 -27.41
CA ARG A 14 8.18 11.71 -27.15
C ARG A 14 6.98 12.17 -26.29
N SER A 15 6.43 11.30 -25.45
CA SER A 15 5.26 11.61 -24.62
C SER A 15 5.50 12.81 -23.71
N TYR A 16 4.57 13.78 -23.70
CA TYR A 16 4.62 14.87 -22.72
C TYR A 16 4.44 14.36 -21.29
N ASN A 17 3.70 13.26 -21.11
CA ASN A 17 3.55 12.63 -19.80
C ASN A 17 4.85 11.94 -19.34
N ARG A 18 5.64 11.42 -20.29
CA ARG A 18 6.99 10.94 -20.01
C ARG A 18 7.92 12.10 -19.65
N ILE A 19 7.88 13.20 -20.41
CA ILE A 19 8.66 14.42 -20.11
C ILE A 19 8.29 14.96 -18.72
N LEU A 20 7.01 14.95 -18.35
CA LEU A 20 6.56 15.32 -17.01
C LEU A 20 7.22 14.45 -15.94
N LEU A 21 7.15 13.11 -16.05
CA LEU A 21 7.79 12.19 -15.10
C LEU A 21 9.31 12.42 -15.02
N ASP A 22 9.98 12.57 -16.16
CA ASP A 22 11.42 12.82 -16.21
C ASP A 22 11.82 14.18 -15.59
N SER A 23 10.88 15.13 -15.50
CA SER A 23 11.12 16.45 -14.91
C SER A 23 10.90 16.52 -13.39
N LEU A 24 10.38 15.45 -12.77
CA LEU A 24 10.08 15.40 -11.34
C LEU A 24 11.31 15.31 -10.41
N PRO A 25 12.43 14.64 -10.74
CA PRO A 25 13.55 14.46 -9.82
C PRO A 25 14.02 15.72 -9.05
N PRO A 26 14.20 16.90 -9.68
CA PRO A 26 14.59 18.12 -8.95
C PRO A 26 13.48 18.71 -8.06
N LEU A 27 12.25 18.21 -8.15
CA LEU A 27 11.09 18.66 -7.37
C LEU A 27 10.72 17.70 -6.23
N LEU A 28 11.34 16.51 -6.19
CA LEU A 28 11.04 15.51 -5.17
C LEU A 28 11.55 15.97 -3.80
N PRO A 29 10.76 15.75 -2.72
CA PRO A 29 11.25 15.93 -1.37
C PRO A 29 12.48 15.06 -1.06
N GLY A 30 13.28 15.48 -0.08
CA GLY A 30 14.45 14.73 0.35
C GLY A 30 14.07 13.33 0.85
N GLY A 31 14.80 12.30 0.40
CA GLY A 31 14.59 10.91 0.84
C GLY A 31 13.64 10.08 -0.03
N PHE A 32 13.28 10.58 -1.22
CA PHE A 32 12.60 9.79 -2.25
C PHE A 32 13.59 8.93 -3.01
N ASP A 33 13.21 7.69 -3.26
CA ASP A 33 13.83 6.78 -4.21
C ASP A 33 12.89 6.63 -5.41
N TYR A 34 13.20 7.30 -6.52
CA TYR A 34 12.27 7.46 -7.64
C TYR A 34 12.72 6.73 -8.89
N HIS A 35 11.82 5.93 -9.45
CA HIS A 35 12.03 5.19 -10.68
C HIS A 35 10.81 5.27 -11.59
N ILE A 36 11.02 5.24 -12.90
CA ILE A 36 9.95 5.20 -13.91
C ILE A 36 9.84 3.77 -14.44
N PHE A 37 8.62 3.24 -14.52
CA PHE A 37 8.36 1.95 -15.14
C PHE A 37 8.42 2.05 -16.66
N GLU A 38 9.34 1.31 -17.30
CA GLU A 38 9.57 1.35 -18.75
C GLU A 38 8.80 0.25 -19.52
N GLY A 39 8.33 -0.79 -18.82
CA GLY A 39 7.80 -2.02 -19.44
C GLY A 39 6.32 -1.99 -19.80
N LEU A 40 5.66 -0.82 -19.88
CA LEU A 40 4.20 -0.76 -20.11
C LEU A 40 3.80 -1.38 -21.47
N ALA A 41 4.65 -1.24 -22.49
CA ALA A 41 4.41 -1.83 -23.81
C ALA A 41 4.42 -3.37 -23.79
N ASP A 42 5.05 -3.99 -22.79
CA ASP A 42 5.19 -5.43 -22.66
C ASP A 42 4.02 -6.09 -21.89
N VAL A 43 3.07 -5.28 -21.40
CA VAL A 43 1.88 -5.76 -20.68
C VAL A 43 0.83 -6.20 -21.71
N PRO A 44 0.54 -7.51 -21.85
CA PRO A 44 -0.48 -7.99 -22.78
C PRO A 44 -1.87 -7.52 -22.37
N LEU A 45 -2.85 -7.58 -23.28
CA LEU A 45 -4.24 -7.35 -22.91
C LEU A 45 -4.65 -8.32 -21.80
N TYR A 46 -5.45 -7.84 -20.84
CA TYR A 46 -5.93 -8.64 -19.74
C TYR A 46 -6.67 -9.87 -20.24
N ASN A 47 -6.24 -11.03 -19.76
CA ASN A 47 -6.88 -12.31 -19.96
C ASN A 47 -6.74 -13.10 -18.66
N GLU A 48 -7.87 -13.41 -18.01
CA GLU A 48 -7.90 -14.12 -16.74
C GLU A 48 -7.30 -15.53 -16.83
N ASP A 49 -7.37 -16.18 -18.01
CA ASP A 49 -6.73 -17.48 -18.25
C ASP A 49 -5.19 -17.41 -18.12
N LEU A 50 -4.61 -16.21 -18.29
CA LEU A 50 -3.18 -15.95 -18.14
C LEU A 50 -2.84 -15.40 -16.75
N ASP A 51 -3.82 -15.11 -15.90
CA ASP A 51 -3.63 -14.52 -14.56
C ASP A 51 -3.37 -15.60 -13.50
N GLY A 52 -2.30 -16.36 -13.71
CA GLY A 52 -1.85 -17.44 -12.85
C GLY A 52 -0.38 -17.35 -12.49
N THR A 53 0.19 -18.46 -12.02
CA THR A 53 1.63 -18.60 -11.79
C THR A 53 2.20 -19.64 -12.74
N PRO A 54 3.15 -19.28 -13.64
CA PRO A 54 3.71 -17.94 -13.83
C PRO A 54 2.77 -17.00 -14.62
N ALA A 55 2.77 -15.72 -14.26
CA ALA A 55 2.11 -14.67 -15.04
C ALA A 55 2.99 -14.27 -16.26
N PRO A 56 2.42 -13.66 -17.32
CA PRO A 56 3.21 -13.10 -18.42
C PRO A 56 4.28 -12.13 -17.91
N ARG A 57 5.45 -12.13 -18.55
CA ARG A 57 6.63 -11.37 -18.08
C ARG A 57 6.34 -9.89 -17.79
N GLY A 58 5.63 -9.19 -18.68
CA GLY A 58 5.28 -7.78 -18.47
C GLY A 58 4.33 -7.56 -17.29
N VAL A 59 3.41 -8.51 -17.06
CA VAL A 59 2.48 -8.49 -15.91
C VAL A 59 3.24 -8.70 -14.60
N ALA A 60 4.13 -9.69 -14.55
CA ALA A 60 4.98 -9.92 -13.39
C ALA A 60 5.84 -8.68 -13.08
N ALA A 61 6.50 -8.11 -14.10
CA ALA A 61 7.36 -6.95 -13.94
C ALA A 61 6.62 -5.71 -13.40
N ILE A 62 5.42 -5.41 -13.90
CA ILE A 62 4.65 -4.26 -13.38
C ILE A 62 4.11 -4.53 -11.98
N ARG A 63 3.65 -5.75 -11.67
CA ARG A 63 3.21 -6.13 -10.32
C ARG A 63 4.34 -6.02 -9.31
N ASP A 64 5.53 -6.48 -9.65
CA ASP A 64 6.71 -6.41 -8.78
C ASP A 64 7.11 -4.94 -8.53
N ALA A 65 7.17 -4.12 -9.59
CA ALA A 65 7.51 -2.71 -9.48
C ALA A 65 6.52 -1.94 -8.60
N VAL A 66 5.21 -2.17 -8.80
CA VAL A 66 4.16 -1.53 -7.99
C VAL A 66 4.16 -2.04 -6.56
N SER A 67 4.37 -3.34 -6.35
CA SER A 67 4.42 -3.93 -5.00
C SER A 67 5.60 -3.39 -4.19
N ALA A 68 6.75 -3.20 -4.84
CA ALA A 68 7.95 -2.61 -4.24
C ALA A 68 7.83 -1.10 -3.97
N ALA A 69 6.93 -0.38 -4.63
CA ALA A 69 6.77 1.05 -4.39
C ALA A 69 5.92 1.34 -3.14
N ASP A 70 6.21 2.43 -2.43
CA ASP A 70 5.35 2.94 -1.36
C ASP A 70 4.25 3.85 -1.92
N ALA A 71 4.54 4.53 -3.04
CA ALA A 71 3.61 5.38 -3.76
C ALA A 71 3.80 5.31 -5.28
N LEU A 72 2.77 5.74 -6.02
CA LEU A 72 2.78 5.84 -7.47
C LEU A 72 2.49 7.26 -7.93
N ILE A 73 3.15 7.67 -9.00
CA ILE A 73 2.80 8.88 -9.77
C ILE A 73 2.41 8.42 -11.18
N ILE A 74 1.13 8.49 -11.51
CA ILE A 74 0.61 8.14 -12.83
C ILE A 74 0.53 9.41 -13.67
N ALA A 75 1.29 9.47 -14.76
CA ALA A 75 1.22 10.58 -15.71
C ALA A 75 0.61 10.09 -17.03
N SER A 76 -0.58 10.55 -17.40
CA SER A 76 -1.33 10.00 -18.54
C SER A 76 -1.88 11.09 -19.47
N PRO A 77 -1.88 10.90 -20.81
CA PRO A 77 -2.70 11.73 -21.68
C PRO A 77 -4.19 11.39 -21.53
N GLU A 78 -5.05 12.18 -22.18
CA GLU A 78 -6.46 11.89 -22.41
C GLU A 78 -6.64 11.41 -23.87
N TYR A 79 -7.22 10.21 -24.05
CA TYR A 79 -7.58 9.66 -25.37
C TYR A 79 -9.10 9.58 -25.49
N ASN A 80 -9.68 10.29 -26.47
CA ASN A 80 -11.12 10.29 -26.75
C ASN A 80 -11.98 10.52 -25.49
N PHE A 81 -11.66 11.56 -24.73
CA PHE A 81 -12.35 11.93 -23.47
C PHE A 81 -12.24 10.90 -22.34
N SER A 82 -11.28 9.97 -22.41
CA SER A 82 -11.06 8.96 -21.37
C SER A 82 -9.59 8.58 -21.20
N ILE A 83 -9.36 7.55 -20.41
CA ILE A 83 -8.08 6.94 -20.12
C ILE A 83 -7.52 6.21 -21.36
N PRO A 84 -6.20 6.23 -21.60
CA PRO A 84 -5.58 5.41 -22.65
C PRO A 84 -5.78 3.92 -22.41
N GLY A 85 -6.11 3.17 -23.47
CA GLY A 85 -6.28 1.72 -23.42
C GLY A 85 -5.13 0.96 -22.76
N PRO A 86 -3.85 1.22 -23.10
CA PRO A 86 -2.70 0.58 -22.45
C PRO A 86 -2.62 0.83 -20.93
N LEU A 87 -2.94 2.04 -20.47
CA LEU A 87 -2.95 2.36 -19.05
C LEU A 87 -4.11 1.66 -18.35
N LYS A 88 -5.32 1.72 -18.91
CA LYS A 88 -6.49 1.01 -18.37
C LYS A 88 -6.21 -0.48 -18.24
N ASN A 89 -5.62 -1.09 -19.26
CA ASN A 89 -5.24 -2.49 -19.28
C ASN A 89 -4.21 -2.84 -18.18
N ALA A 90 -3.19 -2.01 -17.98
CA ALA A 90 -2.25 -2.20 -16.89
C ALA A 90 -2.94 -2.10 -15.52
N LEU A 91 -3.86 -1.16 -15.33
CA LEU A 91 -4.64 -1.04 -14.10
C LEU A 91 -5.55 -2.27 -13.89
N ASP A 92 -6.09 -2.87 -14.95
CA ASP A 92 -6.87 -4.11 -14.87
C ASP A 92 -6.01 -5.27 -14.33
N TRP A 93 -4.80 -5.46 -14.86
CA TRP A 93 -3.84 -6.44 -14.32
C TRP A 93 -3.44 -6.18 -12.87
N LEU A 94 -3.24 -4.91 -12.50
CA LEU A 94 -2.86 -4.49 -11.15
C LEU A 94 -4.00 -4.60 -10.12
N SER A 95 -5.25 -4.64 -10.58
CA SER A 95 -6.43 -4.87 -9.73
C SER A 95 -6.57 -6.32 -9.27
N ARG A 96 -5.78 -7.23 -9.86
CA ARG A 96 -5.85 -8.67 -9.62
C ARG A 96 -4.64 -9.19 -8.84
N PRO A 97 -4.81 -10.29 -8.07
CA PRO A 97 -6.07 -10.98 -7.79
C PRO A 97 -7.02 -10.14 -6.92
N HIS A 98 -8.33 -10.41 -6.99
CA HIS A 98 -9.33 -9.60 -6.26
C HIS A 98 -9.04 -9.56 -4.75
N GLY A 99 -9.12 -8.36 -4.16
CA GLY A 99 -8.82 -8.12 -2.75
C GLY A 99 -7.32 -8.10 -2.39
N ALA A 100 -6.44 -8.52 -3.30
CA ALA A 100 -4.99 -8.57 -3.11
C ALA A 100 -4.22 -7.99 -4.31
N GLY A 101 -4.84 -7.08 -5.07
CA GLY A 101 -4.20 -6.35 -6.15
C GLY A 101 -3.03 -5.47 -5.67
N ALA A 102 -2.04 -5.27 -6.53
CA ALA A 102 -0.78 -4.62 -6.16
C ALA A 102 -0.93 -3.15 -5.74
N LEU A 103 -2.01 -2.48 -6.18
CA LEU A 103 -2.31 -1.09 -5.81
C LEU A 103 -2.93 -0.93 -4.42
N ARG A 104 -3.35 -2.02 -3.77
CA ARG A 104 -3.98 -1.96 -2.45
C ARG A 104 -3.11 -1.21 -1.44
N GLY A 105 -3.68 -0.19 -0.81
CA GLY A 105 -3.02 0.63 0.21
C GLY A 105 -1.86 1.50 -0.30
N LYS A 106 -1.63 1.57 -1.62
CA LYS A 106 -0.63 2.48 -2.20
C LYS A 106 -1.18 3.90 -2.27
N VAL A 107 -0.36 4.90 -1.98
CA VAL A 107 -0.72 6.30 -2.23
C VAL A 107 -0.51 6.60 -3.72
N VAL A 108 -1.48 7.21 -4.39
CA VAL A 108 -1.42 7.45 -5.84
C VAL A 108 -1.64 8.91 -6.16
N LEU A 109 -0.68 9.55 -6.83
CA LEU A 109 -0.84 10.87 -7.43
C LEU A 109 -1.08 10.71 -8.93
N VAL A 110 -2.07 11.41 -9.47
CA VAL A 110 -2.38 11.38 -10.91
C VAL A 110 -2.13 12.76 -11.51
N ALA A 111 -1.44 12.79 -12.64
CA ALA A 111 -1.24 13.98 -13.45
C ALA A 111 -1.58 13.72 -14.92
N VAL A 112 -2.09 14.74 -15.60
CA VAL A 112 -2.46 14.68 -17.01
C VAL A 112 -1.81 15.83 -17.77
N ALA A 113 -0.88 15.51 -18.67
CA ALA A 113 -0.32 16.45 -19.63
C ALA A 113 -0.98 16.30 -21.00
N THR A 114 -1.58 17.37 -21.51
CA THR A 114 -2.36 17.37 -22.76
C THR A 114 -2.06 18.58 -23.65
N LEU A 115 -2.37 18.48 -24.95
CA LEU A 115 -2.03 19.52 -25.94
C LEU A 115 -2.94 20.74 -25.88
N SER A 116 -4.24 20.54 -25.66
CA SER A 116 -5.24 21.61 -25.80
C SER A 116 -5.69 22.14 -24.45
N ARG A 117 -5.79 23.47 -24.34
CA ARG A 117 -6.46 24.13 -23.22
C ARG A 117 -7.92 23.65 -23.17
N GLY A 118 -8.39 23.17 -22.01
CA GLY A 118 -9.75 22.64 -21.82
C GLY A 118 -9.92 21.12 -21.93
N ASN A 119 -8.85 20.38 -22.22
CA ASN A 119 -8.84 18.91 -22.15
C ASN A 119 -8.06 18.44 -20.91
N GLY A 120 -8.09 17.14 -20.63
CA GLY A 120 -7.31 16.49 -19.57
C GLY A 120 -8.10 16.25 -18.28
N ALA A 121 -9.06 17.12 -17.96
CA ALA A 121 -9.90 16.96 -16.77
C ALA A 121 -10.80 15.71 -16.85
N ARG A 122 -11.27 15.33 -18.05
CA ARG A 122 -12.06 14.10 -18.23
C ARG A 122 -11.17 12.88 -18.06
N GLY A 123 -9.99 12.87 -18.68
CA GLY A 123 -8.99 11.82 -18.48
C GLY A 123 -8.60 11.65 -17.00
N LEU A 124 -8.37 12.76 -16.28
CA LEU A 124 -8.08 12.75 -14.84
C LEU A 124 -9.22 12.15 -14.03
N SER A 125 -10.45 12.61 -14.26
CA SER A 125 -11.66 12.09 -13.59
C SER A 125 -11.85 10.60 -13.85
N GLU A 126 -11.64 10.14 -15.09
CA GLU A 126 -11.76 8.74 -15.46
C GLU A 126 -10.69 7.85 -14.81
N ILE A 127 -9.43 8.31 -14.72
CA ILE A 127 -8.39 7.58 -13.99
C ILE A 127 -8.75 7.50 -12.50
N ASN A 128 -9.18 8.60 -11.88
CA ASN A 128 -9.59 8.62 -10.48
C ASN A 128 -10.78 7.68 -10.21
N ARG A 129 -11.76 7.63 -11.13
CA ARG A 129 -12.89 6.70 -11.07
C ARG A 129 -12.45 5.24 -11.08
N VAL A 130 -11.48 4.89 -11.93
CA VAL A 130 -10.92 3.53 -11.98
C VAL A 130 -10.16 3.20 -10.70
N LEU A 131 -9.34 4.14 -10.19
CA LEU A 131 -8.56 3.95 -8.97
C LEU A 131 -9.44 3.74 -7.74
N ALA A 132 -10.63 4.36 -7.68
CA ALA A 132 -11.57 4.20 -6.57
C ALA A 132 -11.97 2.73 -6.31
N GLY A 133 -11.91 1.86 -7.34
CA GLY A 133 -12.21 0.43 -7.22
C GLY A 133 -11.05 -0.46 -6.78
N MET A 134 -9.86 0.10 -6.48
CA MET A 134 -8.62 -0.67 -6.29
C MET A 134 -8.03 -0.57 -4.88
N GLU A 135 -8.81 -0.09 -3.90
CA GLU A 135 -8.43 0.01 -2.48
C GLU A 135 -7.08 0.71 -2.23
N ASN A 136 -6.73 1.67 -3.11
CA ASN A 136 -5.58 2.57 -2.96
C ASN A 136 -6.01 3.88 -2.27
N LEU A 137 -5.07 4.80 -2.12
CA LEU A 137 -5.25 6.11 -1.49
C LEU A 137 -4.90 7.21 -2.50
N PRO A 138 -5.85 7.63 -3.36
CA PRO A 138 -5.57 8.63 -4.38
C PRO A 138 -5.52 10.04 -3.78
N LEU A 139 -4.55 10.85 -4.23
CA LEU A 139 -4.51 12.28 -3.98
C LEU A 139 -5.34 13.01 -5.03
N HIS A 140 -6.46 13.60 -4.59
CA HIS A 140 -7.40 14.28 -5.48
C HIS A 140 -7.12 15.78 -5.65
N GLN A 141 -6.35 16.38 -4.75
CA GLN A 141 -6.07 17.82 -4.76
C GLN A 141 -4.59 18.09 -4.49
N PRO A 142 -4.01 19.11 -5.15
CA PRO A 142 -4.59 19.85 -6.28
C PRO A 142 -4.72 18.96 -7.52
N GLU A 143 -5.71 19.23 -8.38
CA GLU A 143 -5.80 18.52 -9.67
C GLU A 143 -4.65 18.91 -10.60
N LEU A 144 -3.87 17.93 -11.03
CA LEU A 144 -2.71 18.14 -11.90
C LEU A 144 -3.08 17.96 -13.38
N VAL A 145 -3.70 18.98 -13.99
CA VAL A 145 -3.93 19.05 -15.44
C VAL A 145 -3.01 20.09 -16.08
N LEU A 146 -1.96 19.63 -16.75
CA LEU A 146 -0.95 20.46 -17.41
C LEU A 146 -1.35 20.67 -18.88
N ALA A 147 -1.97 21.82 -19.16
CA ALA A 147 -2.45 22.21 -20.49
C ALA A 147 -2.14 23.69 -20.82
N PRO A 148 -1.52 24.00 -21.97
CA PRO A 148 -1.04 23.09 -23.00
C PRO A 148 0.38 22.60 -22.66
N ALA A 149 0.57 21.29 -22.62
CA ALA A 149 1.84 20.64 -22.27
C ALA A 149 3.08 21.17 -23.04
N PRO A 150 3.00 21.50 -24.36
CA PRO A 150 4.16 22.05 -25.07
C PRO A 150 4.70 23.37 -24.50
N SER A 151 3.89 24.17 -23.79
CA SER A 151 4.34 25.42 -23.18
C SER A 151 4.80 25.27 -21.73
N LEU A 152 4.58 24.10 -21.14
CA LEU A 152 4.89 23.82 -19.72
C LEU A 152 6.06 22.85 -19.57
N LEU A 153 6.34 22.05 -20.60
CA LEU A 153 7.29 20.94 -20.55
C LEU A 153 8.29 21.03 -21.68
N ALA A 154 9.56 21.06 -21.32
CA ALA A 154 10.69 21.03 -22.26
C ALA A 154 11.46 19.72 -22.11
N ARG A 155 11.96 19.22 -23.25
CA ARG A 155 13.07 18.26 -23.27
C ARG A 155 14.26 18.95 -23.93
N HIS A 156 15.35 18.99 -23.21
CA HIS A 156 16.60 19.61 -23.63
C HIS A 156 17.42 18.66 -24.50
N ALA A 157 18.40 19.21 -25.22
CA ALA A 157 19.23 18.46 -26.16
C ALA A 157 20.12 17.39 -25.48
N ASP A 158 20.47 17.61 -24.20
CA ASP A 158 21.21 16.68 -23.35
C ASP A 158 20.35 15.52 -22.82
N GLY A 159 19.07 15.47 -23.17
CA GLY A 159 18.12 14.45 -22.75
C GLY A 159 17.38 14.76 -21.45
N THR A 160 17.77 15.82 -20.72
CA THR A 160 17.07 16.24 -19.50
C THR A 160 15.68 16.81 -19.82
N ALA A 161 14.78 16.77 -18.83
CA ALA A 161 13.43 17.28 -18.94
C ALA A 161 13.16 18.34 -17.87
N GLU A 162 12.36 19.34 -18.21
CA GLU A 162 12.05 20.45 -17.32
C GLU A 162 10.57 20.82 -17.39
N LEU A 163 10.00 21.09 -16.22
CA LEU A 163 8.74 21.80 -16.05
C LEU A 163 9.04 23.31 -15.99
N THR A 164 8.78 24.02 -17.09
CA THR A 164 9.34 25.36 -17.36
C THR A 164 8.57 26.49 -16.68
N ASP A 165 7.29 26.29 -16.39
CA ASP A 165 6.46 27.31 -15.73
C ASP A 165 6.63 27.27 -14.20
N PRO A 166 7.06 28.36 -13.54
CA PRO A 166 7.31 28.38 -12.09
C PRO A 166 6.07 28.07 -11.25
N ASN A 167 4.91 28.59 -11.62
CA ASN A 167 3.66 28.35 -10.87
C ASN A 167 3.25 26.87 -10.94
N THR A 168 3.32 26.27 -12.13
CA THR A 168 3.06 24.83 -12.32
C THR A 168 4.07 24.00 -11.53
N ARG A 169 5.33 24.42 -11.49
CA ARG A 169 6.39 23.78 -10.69
C ARG A 169 6.08 23.80 -9.21
N ASP A 170 5.54 24.91 -8.69
CA ASP A 170 5.16 25.04 -7.29
C ASP A 170 3.96 24.15 -6.93
N VAL A 171 2.95 24.08 -7.79
CA VAL A 171 1.79 23.18 -7.60
C VAL A 171 2.20 21.71 -7.63
N VAL A 172 3.09 21.33 -8.56
CA VAL A 172 3.63 19.97 -8.64
C VAL A 172 4.45 19.64 -7.39
N ARG A 173 5.32 20.55 -6.93
CA ARG A 173 6.11 20.35 -5.71
C ARG A 173 5.22 20.14 -4.48
N LEU A 174 4.21 20.99 -4.30
CA LEU A 174 3.24 20.84 -3.22
C LEU A 174 2.54 19.47 -3.26
N SER A 175 2.18 18.99 -4.47
CA SER A 175 1.55 17.68 -4.64
C SER A 175 2.49 16.52 -4.27
N LEU A 176 3.80 16.66 -4.54
CA LEU A 176 4.82 15.69 -4.15
C LEU A 176 5.08 15.69 -2.64
N GLU A 177 5.04 16.85 -1.99
CA GLU A 177 5.10 16.98 -0.53
C GLU A 177 3.87 16.37 0.15
N GLN A 178 2.67 16.55 -0.44
CA GLN A 178 1.45 15.89 0.02
C GLN A 178 1.52 14.37 -0.15
N LEU A 179 2.10 13.89 -1.26
CA LEU A 179 2.37 12.46 -1.48
C LEU A 179 3.27 11.90 -0.39
N GLU A 180 4.36 12.60 -0.05
CA GLU A 180 5.25 12.18 1.04
C GLU A 180 4.50 12.11 2.38
N THR A 181 3.77 13.17 2.69
CA THR A 181 3.05 13.30 3.97
C THR A 181 2.04 12.17 4.13
N MET A 182 1.29 11.87 3.07
CA MET A 182 0.32 10.78 3.08
C MET A 182 1.00 9.41 3.25
N VAL A 183 2.09 9.14 2.54
CA VAL A 183 2.84 7.88 2.70
C VAL A 183 3.34 7.71 4.13
N ARG A 184 3.91 8.77 4.72
CA ARG A 184 4.40 8.75 6.10
C ARG A 184 3.25 8.54 7.11
N SER A 185 2.12 9.20 6.90
CA SER A 185 0.92 9.04 7.73
C SER A 185 0.40 7.61 7.71
N GLU A 186 0.31 7.00 6.53
CA GLU A 186 -0.14 5.62 6.36
C GLU A 186 0.85 4.61 6.97
N ALA A 187 2.15 4.83 6.81
CA ALA A 187 3.16 4.02 7.46
C ALA A 187 3.04 4.09 8.99
N ALA A 188 2.86 5.29 9.55
CA ALA A 188 2.68 5.48 10.98
C ALA A 188 1.38 4.82 11.49
N ALA A 189 0.27 4.97 10.76
CA ALA A 189 -1.01 4.34 11.09
C ALA A 189 -0.93 2.81 11.08
N ARG A 190 -0.20 2.22 10.13
CA ARG A 190 0.03 0.75 10.10
C ARG A 190 0.83 0.28 11.31
N VAL A 191 1.89 1.01 11.69
CA VAL A 191 2.68 0.69 12.89
C VAL A 191 1.82 0.82 14.15
N ALA A 192 1.04 1.89 14.27
CA ALA A 192 0.12 2.09 15.41
C ALA A 192 -0.93 0.97 15.47
N GLY A 193 -1.56 0.61 14.36
CA GLY A 193 -2.53 -0.48 14.29
C GLY A 193 -1.93 -1.85 14.61
N GLN A 194 -0.68 -2.11 14.20
CA GLN A 194 0.04 -3.34 14.58
C GLN A 194 0.36 -3.37 16.08
N LEU A 195 0.78 -2.22 16.65
CA LEU A 195 0.99 -2.08 18.09
C LEU A 195 -0.32 -2.28 18.86
N GLU A 196 -1.44 -1.70 18.42
CA GLU A 196 -2.76 -1.88 19.04
C GLU A 196 -3.29 -3.33 18.92
N ALA A 197 -3.10 -3.97 17.77
CA ALA A 197 -3.44 -5.38 17.59
C ALA A 197 -2.59 -6.30 18.50
N GLY A 198 -1.31 -5.98 18.67
CA GLY A 198 -0.41 -6.66 19.60
C GLY A 198 -0.62 -6.29 21.07
N SER A 199 -1.18 -5.11 21.36
CA SER A 199 -1.45 -4.60 22.70
C SER A 199 -2.88 -4.81 23.16
N ARG A 200 -3.69 -5.61 22.44
CA ARG A 200 -5.00 -6.05 22.93
C ARG A 200 -4.78 -6.65 24.32
N VAL A 201 -5.15 -5.90 25.36
CA VAL A 201 -5.03 -6.34 26.75
C VAL A 201 -5.90 -7.57 26.89
N VAL A 202 -5.26 -8.73 26.83
CA VAL A 202 -5.96 -9.99 26.94
C VAL A 202 -6.36 -10.14 28.41
N ASN A 203 -7.66 -10.08 28.67
CA ASN A 203 -8.18 -10.23 30.02
C ASN A 203 -7.96 -11.67 30.50
N ARG A 204 -6.87 -11.92 31.25
CA ARG A 204 -6.55 -13.22 31.85
C ARG A 204 -7.73 -13.81 32.64
N ALA A 205 -8.50 -12.98 33.34
CA ALA A 205 -9.65 -13.44 34.11
C ALA A 205 -10.74 -14.10 33.23
N LYS A 206 -10.87 -13.69 31.96
CA LYS A 206 -11.79 -14.32 31.00
C LYS A 206 -11.39 -15.76 30.65
N PHE A 207 -10.10 -16.05 30.58
CA PHE A 207 -9.59 -17.36 30.16
C PHE A 207 -9.17 -18.26 31.33
N ALA A 208 -9.02 -17.70 32.53
CA ALA A 208 -8.59 -18.43 33.72
C ALA A 208 -9.49 -19.63 34.09
N PRO A 209 -10.83 -19.59 33.97
CA PRO A 209 -11.68 -20.77 34.23
C PRO A 209 -11.37 -21.93 33.27
N PHE A 210 -11.32 -21.64 31.96
CA PHE A 210 -11.01 -22.62 30.91
C PHE A 210 -9.63 -23.25 31.10
N ILE A 211 -8.60 -22.44 31.39
CA ILE A 211 -7.23 -22.93 31.56
C ILE A 211 -7.14 -23.85 32.79
N ARG A 212 -7.73 -23.44 33.93
CA ARG A 212 -7.72 -24.27 35.15
C ARG A 212 -8.44 -25.59 34.95
N GLU A 213 -9.63 -25.56 34.34
CA GLU A 213 -10.40 -26.77 34.05
C GLU A 213 -9.64 -27.71 33.10
N SER A 214 -9.05 -27.16 32.04
CA SER A 214 -8.31 -27.96 31.05
C SER A 214 -7.05 -28.60 31.66
N VAL A 215 -6.29 -27.85 32.48
CA VAL A 215 -5.13 -28.38 33.20
C VAL A 215 -5.56 -29.44 34.22
N SER A 216 -6.64 -29.20 34.97
CA SER A 216 -7.18 -30.17 35.94
C SER A 216 -7.67 -31.46 35.28
N ASN A 217 -8.21 -31.37 34.06
CA ASN A 217 -8.66 -32.51 33.27
C ASN A 217 -7.51 -33.22 32.52
N GLY A 218 -6.25 -32.77 32.70
CA GLY A 218 -5.08 -33.37 32.07
C GLY A 218 -4.96 -33.11 30.56
N ALA A 219 -5.58 -32.04 30.05
CA ALA A 219 -5.44 -31.69 28.63
C ALA A 219 -3.97 -31.34 28.29
N PRO A 220 -3.43 -31.80 27.15
CA PRO A 220 -2.08 -31.44 26.72
C PRO A 220 -1.92 -29.93 26.59
N HIS A 221 -0.79 -29.38 27.04
CA HIS A 221 -0.52 -27.93 27.00
C HIS A 221 -0.65 -27.36 25.58
N GLU A 222 -0.21 -28.10 24.55
CA GLU A 222 -0.30 -27.68 23.15
C GLU A 222 -1.74 -27.41 22.70
N VAL A 223 -2.71 -28.20 23.17
CA VAL A 223 -4.14 -28.03 22.85
C VAL A 223 -4.71 -26.77 23.53
N ILE A 224 -4.28 -26.49 24.76
CA ILE A 224 -4.67 -25.29 25.48
C ILE A 224 -4.04 -24.06 24.81
N GLU A 225 -2.76 -24.12 24.46
CA GLU A 225 -2.04 -23.05 23.75
C GLU A 225 -2.68 -22.74 22.40
N GLU A 226 -3.01 -23.75 21.60
CA GLU A 226 -3.66 -23.57 20.31
C GLU A 226 -5.00 -22.83 20.44
N ARG A 227 -5.80 -23.20 21.44
CA ARG A 227 -7.09 -22.56 21.69
C ARG A 227 -6.94 -21.11 22.17
N LEU A 228 -5.91 -20.81 22.95
CA LEU A 228 -5.56 -19.45 23.35
C LEU A 228 -5.05 -18.62 22.16
N ARG A 229 -4.25 -19.22 21.26
CA ARG A 229 -3.82 -18.57 20.00
C ARG A 229 -4.99 -18.25 19.08
N ASN A 230 -5.94 -19.18 18.94
CA ASN A 230 -7.16 -18.95 18.17
C ASN A 230 -8.03 -17.82 18.76
N ALA A 231 -7.86 -17.53 20.05
CA ALA A 231 -8.48 -16.40 20.73
C ALA A 231 -7.65 -15.10 20.67
N GLY A 232 -6.53 -15.09 19.93
CA GLY A 232 -5.65 -13.93 19.73
C GLY A 232 -4.60 -13.72 20.83
N ILE A 233 -4.28 -14.75 21.61
CA ILE A 233 -3.24 -14.69 22.66
C ILE A 233 -1.92 -15.18 22.07
N ASP A 234 -0.84 -14.42 22.26
CA ASP A 234 0.47 -14.84 21.80
C ASP A 234 0.98 -16.08 22.55
N SER A 235 1.92 -16.79 21.93
CA SER A 235 2.39 -18.09 22.46
C SER A 235 3.19 -17.98 23.76
N GLY A 236 3.83 -16.83 24.03
CA GLY A 236 4.57 -16.62 25.28
C GLY A 236 3.59 -16.45 26.44
N THR A 237 2.63 -15.54 26.27
CA THR A 237 1.56 -15.29 27.26
C THR A 237 0.74 -16.54 27.54
N ALA A 238 0.40 -17.33 26.52
CA ALA A 238 -0.35 -18.59 26.68
C ALA A 238 0.41 -19.60 27.56
N ARG A 239 1.72 -19.79 27.30
CA ARG A 239 2.59 -20.70 28.07
C ARG A 239 2.71 -20.27 29.53
N ASP A 240 2.85 -18.98 29.79
CA ASP A 240 2.93 -18.45 31.14
C ASP A 240 1.64 -18.69 31.93
N TRP A 241 0.48 -18.52 31.28
CA TRP A 241 -0.82 -18.70 31.93
C TRP A 241 -1.09 -20.16 32.29
N ILE A 242 -0.75 -21.09 31.39
CA ILE A 242 -0.86 -22.53 31.62
C ILE A 242 0.09 -22.95 32.74
N SER A 243 1.35 -22.53 32.67
CA SER A 243 2.37 -22.85 33.69
C SER A 243 1.97 -22.32 35.06
N ALA A 244 1.37 -21.13 35.14
CA ALA A 244 0.87 -20.57 36.40
C ALA A 244 -0.34 -21.35 36.96
N ALA A 245 -1.18 -21.93 36.11
CA ALA A 245 -2.34 -22.72 36.53
C ALA A 245 -1.98 -24.16 36.97
N ALA A 246 -0.86 -24.70 36.47
CA ALA A 246 -0.36 -26.02 36.82
C ALA A 246 0.41 -26.07 38.16
N ARG A 247 0.73 -24.91 38.76
CA ARG A 247 1.40 -24.86 40.05
C ARG A 247 0.43 -25.21 41.18
N PRO A 248 0.75 -26.16 42.08
CA PRO A 248 -0.08 -26.44 43.24
C PRO A 248 -0.17 -25.19 44.14
N ALA A 249 -1.36 -24.89 44.66
CA ALA A 249 -1.56 -23.80 45.62
C ALA A 249 -0.76 -24.10 46.90
N SER A 250 0.40 -23.48 47.04
CA SER A 250 1.21 -23.59 48.26
C SER A 250 0.55 -22.78 49.38
N GLY A 251 0.04 -23.47 50.41
CA GLY A 251 -0.17 -22.89 51.74
C GLY A 251 -1.62 -22.90 52.26
N ALA A 252 -2.11 -24.06 52.68
CA ALA A 252 -3.07 -24.15 53.78
C ALA A 252 -2.45 -25.05 54.85
N HIS A 253 -1.77 -24.44 55.82
CA HIS A 253 -1.27 -25.16 57.00
C HIS A 253 -2.48 -25.67 57.80
N HIS A 254 -2.60 -26.98 57.85
CA HIS A 254 -3.50 -27.70 58.75
C HIS A 254 -2.84 -27.69 60.15
N GLU A 255 -3.21 -26.74 61.00
CA GLU A 255 -2.98 -26.89 62.44
C GLU A 255 -4.10 -27.77 63.00
N ARG A 256 -3.79 -29.07 63.18
CA ARG A 256 -4.49 -29.93 64.12
C ARG A 256 -3.75 -29.86 65.45
N VAL A 257 -4.39 -29.28 66.45
CA VAL A 257 -4.17 -29.58 67.87
C VAL A 257 -5.57 -29.87 68.39
N GLY A 258 -5.97 -31.11 68.69
CA GLY A 258 -5.28 -32.06 69.55
C GLY A 258 -5.81 -31.88 70.97
N GLY A 259 -7.07 -32.26 71.22
CA GLY A 259 -7.62 -32.35 72.57
C GLY A 259 -7.26 -33.66 73.23
N GLY A 260 -6.95 -33.62 74.54
CA GLY A 260 -6.82 -34.82 75.36
C GLY A 260 -6.11 -34.60 76.70
N ALA A 261 -6.91 -34.66 77.77
CA ALA A 261 -6.61 -34.85 79.21
C ALA A 261 -5.94 -33.71 79.98
#